data_AF-A0A1H3EHB9-F1
#
_entry.id   AF-A0A1H3EHB9-F1
#
_cell.length_a   1.000
_cell.length_b   1.000
_cell.length_c   1.000
_cell.angle_alpha   90.00
_cell.angle_beta   90.00
_cell.angle_gamma   90.00
#
_symmetry.space_group_name_H-M   'P 1'
#
loop_
_entity.id
_entity.type
_entity.pdbx_description
1 polymer ?
#
loop_
_entity_poly.entity_id
_entity_poly.type
_entity_poly.pdbx_seq_one_letter_code
_entity_poly.pdbx_strand_id
1 'polypeptide(L)'
;MMQEFVDCHVHIASGHHAPRGWTASDTTMRRHLFLKTIERYGELKIKALRDGGDRYGAGSFFKAMAEDAGITFTTPIFAVRKAGCYGDFLGPALAEGASITTGLDALFRRKPDFIKIIQTGIMGLKSPGLVGGASFTSRELGDIIKKSHDAGYKTMVHVNDAQYIMEALEAGADSIEHGYAIDDDCITALLETGCVWVPTLSPFGNFAKAEENTLAKTARYYFEGHQIAVKKAWALGVSIAVGSDAGAAYVPHGQGTLDEWKYLMDLGIPQEVLMENSWELARWHQI
;
A
#
# COMPACT_ATOMS: atom_id res chain seq x y z
N MET A 1 -6.81 -12.23 -25.74
CA MET A 1 -5.60 -11.46 -25.37
C MET A 1 -4.95 -12.16 -24.18
N MET A 2 -3.63 -12.08 -24.03
CA MET A 2 -2.96 -12.62 -22.84
C MET A 2 -3.31 -11.76 -21.61
N GLN A 3 -3.54 -12.39 -20.47
CA GLN A 3 -3.86 -11.69 -19.22
C GLN A 3 -2.64 -10.87 -18.74
N GLU A 4 -2.91 -9.63 -18.33
CA GLU A 4 -1.96 -8.69 -17.74
C GLU A 4 -2.44 -8.31 -16.34
N PHE A 5 -1.53 -7.84 -15.49
CA PHE A 5 -1.82 -7.52 -14.10
C PHE A 5 -1.26 -6.16 -13.69
N VAL A 6 -1.87 -5.57 -12.67
CA VAL A 6 -1.42 -4.33 -12.00
C VAL A 6 -1.39 -4.59 -10.50
N ASP A 7 -0.40 -4.04 -9.81
CA ASP A 7 -0.32 -4.09 -8.36
C ASP A 7 -0.23 -2.68 -7.77
N CYS A 8 -1.26 -2.28 -7.03
CA CYS A 8 -1.40 -0.93 -6.47
C CYS A 8 -0.76 -0.77 -5.10
N HIS A 9 -0.11 -1.81 -4.56
CA HIS A 9 0.60 -1.71 -3.29
C HIS A 9 1.74 -2.72 -3.23
N VAL A 10 2.95 -2.26 -3.51
CA VAL A 10 4.17 -3.05 -3.35
C VAL A 10 5.22 -2.26 -2.58
N HIS A 11 6.21 -2.91 -2.00
CA HIS A 11 7.38 -2.27 -1.42
C HIS A 11 8.64 -2.83 -2.06
N ILE A 12 9.11 -2.20 -3.15
CA ILE A 12 10.20 -2.73 -3.99
C ILE A 12 11.54 -2.88 -3.25
N ALA A 13 11.69 -2.20 -2.12
CA ALA A 13 12.87 -2.19 -1.27
C ALA A 13 12.56 -2.60 0.18
N SER A 14 11.62 -3.53 0.37
CA SER A 14 11.36 -4.20 1.66
C SER A 14 11.58 -5.72 1.60
N GLY A 15 11.58 -6.37 2.76
CA GLY A 15 11.67 -7.83 2.89
C GLY A 15 13.01 -8.41 2.43
N HIS A 16 12.97 -9.54 1.72
CA HIS A 16 14.16 -10.25 1.23
C HIS A 16 15.03 -9.43 0.27
N HIS A 17 14.50 -8.32 -0.27
CA HIS A 17 15.23 -7.42 -1.17
C HIS A 17 16.00 -6.31 -0.44
N ALA A 18 15.78 -6.12 0.87
CA ALA A 18 16.52 -5.18 1.70
C ALA A 18 17.28 -5.91 2.83
N PRO A 19 18.39 -6.62 2.53
CA PRO A 19 19.18 -7.31 3.55
C PRO A 19 19.61 -6.36 4.68
N ARG A 20 19.71 -6.88 5.91
CA ARG A 20 20.16 -6.11 7.08
C ARG A 20 21.50 -5.44 6.78
N GLY A 21 21.60 -4.14 7.04
CA GLY A 21 22.81 -3.33 6.79
C GLY A 21 22.83 -2.60 5.44
N TRP A 22 21.74 -2.65 4.65
CA TRP A 22 21.58 -1.90 3.40
C TRP A 22 21.76 -0.38 3.55
N THR A 23 22.51 0.25 2.64
CA THR A 23 22.72 1.71 2.59
C THR A 23 22.42 2.30 1.21
N ALA A 24 22.17 3.62 1.14
CA ALA A 24 21.93 4.36 -0.11
C ALA A 24 23.10 4.28 -1.10
N SER A 25 24.32 3.98 -0.62
CA SER A 25 25.54 3.85 -1.41
C SER A 25 25.70 2.50 -2.13
N ASP A 26 24.94 1.46 -1.76
CA ASP A 26 25.06 0.10 -2.33
C ASP A 26 24.38 -0.06 -3.71
N THR A 27 24.71 0.82 -4.65
CA THR A 27 24.01 0.96 -5.94
C THR A 27 24.14 -0.26 -6.87
N THR A 28 25.29 -0.92 -6.92
CA THR A 28 25.50 -2.10 -7.79
C THR A 28 24.68 -3.31 -7.35
N MET A 29 24.65 -3.60 -6.04
CA MET A 29 23.86 -4.70 -5.51
C MET A 29 22.36 -4.43 -5.64
N ARG A 30 21.92 -3.17 -5.43
CA ARG A 30 20.53 -2.72 -5.67
C ARG A 30 20.11 -2.99 -7.10
N ARG A 31 20.93 -2.59 -8.08
CA ARG A 31 20.62 -2.76 -9.51
C ARG A 31 20.39 -4.23 -9.84
N HIS A 32 21.23 -5.15 -9.36
CA HIS A 32 21.06 -6.58 -9.63
C HIS A 32 19.76 -7.15 -9.05
N LEU A 33 19.43 -6.81 -7.80
CA LEU A 33 18.18 -7.27 -7.18
C LEU A 33 16.96 -6.69 -7.90
N PHE A 34 17.00 -5.41 -8.27
CA PHE A 34 15.91 -4.77 -9.00
C PHE A 34 15.73 -5.33 -10.41
N LEU A 35 16.81 -5.63 -11.14
CA LEU A 35 16.71 -6.29 -12.44
C LEU A 35 16.02 -7.65 -12.33
N LYS A 36 16.33 -8.45 -11.31
CA LYS A 36 15.63 -9.73 -11.06
C LYS A 36 14.15 -9.53 -10.73
N THR A 37 13.83 -8.54 -9.90
CA THR A 37 12.44 -8.21 -9.57
C THR A 37 11.67 -7.76 -10.82
N ILE A 38 12.27 -6.93 -11.67
CA ILE A 38 11.70 -6.46 -12.93
C ILE A 38 11.50 -7.62 -13.91
N GLU A 39 12.51 -8.47 -14.08
CA GLU A 39 12.42 -9.68 -14.91
C GLU A 39 11.25 -10.56 -14.45
N ARG A 40 11.15 -10.78 -13.13
CA ARG A 40 10.05 -11.55 -12.55
C ARG A 40 8.68 -10.95 -12.84
N TYR A 41 8.52 -9.64 -12.70
CA TYR A 41 7.27 -8.96 -13.04
C TYR A 41 6.96 -9.06 -14.54
N GLY A 42 7.98 -8.93 -15.40
CA GLY A 42 7.86 -9.07 -16.85
C GLY A 42 7.39 -10.46 -17.27
N GLU A 43 7.98 -11.53 -16.72
CA GLU A 43 7.58 -12.93 -16.95
C GLU A 43 6.10 -13.16 -16.63
N LEU A 44 5.62 -12.55 -15.54
CA LEU A 44 4.26 -12.66 -15.06
C LEU A 44 3.29 -11.66 -15.70
N LYS A 45 3.77 -10.81 -16.62
CA LYS A 45 2.98 -9.78 -17.31
C LYS A 45 2.33 -8.79 -16.34
N ILE A 46 3.03 -8.47 -15.24
CA ILE A 46 2.66 -7.38 -14.36
C ILE A 46 3.18 -6.10 -15.01
N LYS A 47 2.25 -5.24 -15.43
CA LYS A 47 2.50 -4.08 -16.30
C LYS A 47 2.54 -2.76 -15.57
N ALA A 48 2.00 -2.69 -14.36
CA ALA A 48 2.10 -1.51 -13.54
C ALA A 48 2.21 -1.82 -12.05
N LEU A 49 2.92 -0.95 -11.35
CA LEU A 49 3.25 -1.07 -9.93
C LEU A 49 3.11 0.31 -9.27
N ARG A 50 2.36 0.38 -8.17
CA ARG A 50 2.29 1.55 -7.28
C ARG A 50 2.97 1.18 -5.95
N ASP A 51 4.12 1.81 -5.72
CA ASP A 51 5.00 1.52 -4.60
C ASP A 51 4.51 2.18 -3.29
N GLY A 52 4.72 1.55 -2.14
CA GLY A 52 4.36 2.08 -0.83
C GLY A 52 5.51 2.87 -0.18
N GLY A 53 6.63 3.02 -0.89
CA GLY A 53 7.83 3.71 -0.44
C GLY A 53 8.80 2.79 0.31
N ASP A 54 9.98 3.33 0.59
CA ASP A 54 11.04 2.64 1.33
C ASP A 54 11.97 3.65 2.01
N ARG A 55 12.62 3.25 3.11
CA ARG A 55 13.48 4.17 3.89
C ARG A 55 14.72 4.68 3.15
N TYR A 56 15.04 4.12 1.99
CA TYR A 56 16.23 4.44 1.22
C TYR A 56 15.95 5.31 -0.01
N GLY A 57 14.67 5.60 -0.31
CA GLY A 57 14.26 6.28 -1.53
C GLY A 57 14.63 5.49 -2.78
N ALA A 58 14.66 4.16 -2.67
CA ALA A 58 15.05 3.28 -3.74
C ALA A 58 14.01 3.24 -4.87
N GLY A 59 12.74 3.57 -4.58
CA GLY A 59 11.70 3.75 -5.59
C GLY A 59 12.12 4.72 -6.72
N SER A 60 12.81 5.83 -6.38
CA SER A 60 13.31 6.77 -7.40
C SER A 60 14.33 6.15 -8.36
N PHE A 61 15.14 5.20 -7.87
CA PHE A 61 16.12 4.49 -8.70
C PHE A 61 15.47 3.34 -9.49
N PHE A 62 14.52 2.64 -8.87
CA PHE A 62 13.78 1.55 -9.50
C PHE A 62 12.94 2.03 -10.69
N LYS A 63 12.35 3.22 -10.59
CA LYS A 63 11.44 3.79 -11.61
C LYS A 63 12.01 3.73 -13.02
N ALA A 64 13.20 4.28 -13.24
CA ALA A 64 13.82 4.29 -14.56
C ALA A 64 14.04 2.87 -15.13
N MET A 65 14.46 1.93 -14.28
CA MET A 65 14.68 0.55 -14.70
C MET A 65 13.37 -0.18 -15.03
N ALA A 66 12.30 0.10 -14.28
CA ALA A 66 10.98 -0.46 -14.54
C ALA A 66 10.39 0.08 -15.84
N GLU A 67 10.52 1.38 -16.08
CA GLU A 67 10.06 2.03 -17.31
C GLU A 67 10.82 1.53 -18.55
N ASP A 68 12.14 1.35 -18.46
CA ASP A 68 12.97 0.74 -19.52
C ASP A 68 12.50 -0.69 -19.87
N ALA A 69 11.93 -1.41 -18.91
CA ALA A 69 11.35 -2.74 -19.09
C ALA A 69 9.87 -2.74 -19.48
N GLY A 70 9.27 -1.56 -19.70
CA GLY A 70 7.86 -1.41 -20.07
C GLY A 70 6.88 -1.68 -18.92
N ILE A 71 7.30 -1.45 -17.67
CA ILE A 71 6.46 -1.51 -16.47
C ILE A 71 6.21 -0.08 -16.00
N THR A 72 4.94 0.36 -15.97
CA THR A 72 4.57 1.64 -15.36
C THR A 72 4.85 1.58 -13.86
N PHE A 73 5.64 2.51 -13.35
CA PHE A 73 5.99 2.54 -11.94
C PHE A 73 5.77 3.92 -11.32
N THR A 74 5.06 3.95 -10.20
CA THR A 74 4.80 5.18 -9.42
C THR A 74 5.23 4.98 -7.98
N THR A 75 5.80 6.01 -7.36
CA THR A 75 6.35 5.90 -5.99
C THR A 75 6.14 7.17 -5.17
N PRO A 76 5.83 7.03 -3.86
CA PRO A 76 5.83 8.16 -2.94
C PRO A 76 7.25 8.52 -2.52
N ILE A 77 8.25 7.72 -2.91
CA ILE A 77 9.66 7.74 -2.47
C ILE A 77 9.77 7.41 -0.98
N PHE A 78 9.13 8.22 -0.13
CA PHE A 78 9.01 8.05 1.30
C PHE A 78 7.56 8.19 1.74
N ALA A 79 7.16 7.40 2.73
CA ALA A 79 5.91 7.64 3.43
C ALA A 79 6.02 8.77 4.46
N VAL A 80 4.95 9.55 4.59
CA VAL A 80 4.75 10.53 5.66
C VAL A 80 4.38 9.77 6.93
N ARG A 81 5.24 9.85 7.94
CA ARG A 81 5.07 9.12 9.21
C ARG A 81 5.62 9.90 10.39
N LYS A 82 5.08 9.63 11.59
CA LYS A 82 5.49 10.27 12.85
C LYS A 82 6.61 9.47 13.55
N ALA A 83 7.47 10.16 14.28
CA ALA A 83 8.51 9.49 15.09
C ALA A 83 7.85 8.65 16.21
N GLY A 84 8.40 7.46 16.49
CA GLY A 84 7.85 6.54 17.50
C GLY A 84 6.62 5.72 17.05
N CYS A 85 6.09 6.00 15.86
CA CYS A 85 4.96 5.26 15.27
C CYS A 85 5.44 4.23 14.22
N TYR A 86 4.50 3.43 13.73
CA TYR A 86 4.75 2.44 12.68
C TYR A 86 5.25 3.08 11.36
N GLY A 87 5.98 2.31 10.54
CA GLY A 87 6.44 2.75 9.21
C GLY A 87 7.85 3.33 9.15
N ASP A 88 8.72 3.04 10.13
CA ASP A 88 10.12 3.53 10.14
C ASP A 88 10.96 3.01 8.94
N PHE A 89 10.56 1.88 8.37
CA PHE A 89 11.13 1.25 7.18
C PHE A 89 10.65 1.88 5.86
N LEU A 90 9.70 2.83 5.91
CA LEU A 90 9.11 3.49 4.73
C LEU A 90 9.60 4.91 4.51
N GLY A 91 10.37 5.47 5.45
CA GLY A 91 10.88 6.82 5.30
C GLY A 91 11.40 7.47 6.58
N PRO A 92 12.09 8.62 6.45
CA PRO A 92 12.40 9.46 7.59
C PRO A 92 11.13 9.92 8.28
N ALA A 93 11.20 10.12 9.59
CA ALA A 93 10.11 10.72 10.34
C ALA A 93 9.94 12.17 9.89
N LEU A 94 8.74 12.73 10.03
CA LEU A 94 8.65 14.17 10.26
C LEU A 94 9.53 14.50 11.48
N ALA A 95 10.47 15.43 11.29
CA ALA A 95 11.43 15.77 12.33
C ALA A 95 10.70 16.26 13.60
N GLU A 96 11.22 15.88 14.76
CA GLU A 96 10.62 16.28 16.04
C GLU A 96 10.57 17.80 16.17
N GLY A 97 9.39 18.35 16.45
CA GLY A 97 9.16 19.79 16.51
C GLY A 97 9.06 20.51 15.16
N ALA A 98 9.31 19.84 14.03
CA ALA A 98 9.03 20.41 12.72
C ALA A 98 7.52 20.41 12.44
N SER A 99 7.03 21.47 11.80
CA SER A 99 5.65 21.47 11.32
C SER A 99 5.46 20.42 10.22
N ILE A 100 4.26 19.84 10.16
CA ILE A 100 3.81 18.97 9.06
C ILE A 100 4.11 19.60 7.71
N THR A 101 3.86 20.91 7.58
CA THR A 101 4.15 21.70 6.39
C THR A 101 5.61 21.58 5.94
N THR A 102 6.57 21.79 6.84
CA THR A 102 7.99 21.74 6.51
C THR A 102 8.42 20.35 6.04
N GLY A 103 7.90 19.30 6.67
CA GLY A 103 8.21 17.93 6.27
C GLY A 103 7.61 17.56 4.91
N LEU A 104 6.37 17.97 4.64
CA LEU A 104 5.74 17.80 3.34
C LEU A 104 6.47 18.58 2.24
N ASP A 105 6.86 19.83 2.48
CA ASP A 105 7.62 20.61 1.51
C ASP A 105 8.98 19.97 1.20
N ALA A 106 9.61 19.32 2.19
CA ALA A 106 10.83 18.55 1.98
C ALA A 106 10.61 17.31 1.11
N LEU A 107 9.46 16.64 1.26
CA LEU A 107 9.07 15.53 0.40
C LEU A 107 8.72 16.02 -1.02
N PHE A 108 7.96 17.10 -1.17
CA PHE A 108 7.60 17.67 -2.48
C PHE A 108 8.82 18.08 -3.32
N ARG A 109 9.89 18.58 -2.69
CA ARG A 109 11.17 18.87 -3.40
C ARG A 109 11.80 17.62 -4.05
N ARG A 110 11.44 16.42 -3.58
CA ARG A 110 11.88 15.15 -4.17
C ARG A 110 11.00 14.69 -5.33
N LYS A 111 9.87 15.37 -5.58
CA LYS A 111 8.91 15.09 -6.66
C LYS A 111 8.40 13.64 -6.62
N PRO A 112 7.77 13.21 -5.51
CA PRO A 112 7.09 11.93 -5.49
C PRO A 112 5.94 11.93 -6.50
N ASP A 113 5.44 10.76 -6.90
CA ASP A 113 4.28 10.68 -7.79
C ASP A 113 2.95 10.93 -7.05
N PHE A 114 2.92 10.60 -5.76
CA PHE A 114 1.80 10.77 -4.84
C PHE A 114 2.31 10.77 -3.39
N ILE A 115 1.42 11.00 -2.42
CA ILE A 115 1.78 11.03 -0.99
C ILE A 115 1.25 9.78 -0.28
N LYS A 116 2.14 8.98 0.29
CA LYS A 116 1.79 7.89 1.22
C LYS A 116 1.74 8.42 2.64
N ILE A 117 0.70 8.09 3.40
CA ILE A 117 0.52 8.47 4.80
C ILE A 117 0.40 7.20 5.64
N ILE A 118 1.14 7.12 6.75
CA ILE A 118 1.02 6.02 7.72
C ILE A 118 0.16 6.47 8.88
N GLN A 119 -1.13 6.16 8.85
CA GLN A 119 -2.08 6.64 9.85
C GLN A 119 -2.15 5.71 11.07
N THR A 120 -2.11 4.39 10.87
CA THR A 120 -2.16 3.42 11.98
C THR A 120 -0.97 2.47 11.98
N GLY A 121 -0.85 1.65 13.02
CA GLY A 121 0.00 0.46 13.00
C GLY A 121 -0.63 -0.73 12.25
N ILE A 122 -0.10 -1.91 12.53
CA ILE A 122 -0.55 -3.20 11.99
C ILE A 122 -1.51 -3.91 12.95
N MET A 123 -2.22 -4.91 12.43
CA MET A 123 -3.01 -5.83 13.24
C MET A 123 -2.12 -6.72 14.10
N GLY A 124 -2.45 -6.84 15.39
CA GLY A 124 -1.75 -7.72 16.32
C GLY A 124 -2.07 -9.20 16.06
N LEU A 125 -1.07 -9.98 15.60
CA LEU A 125 -1.22 -11.45 15.51
C LEU A 125 -1.14 -12.15 16.88
N LYS A 126 -0.39 -11.55 17.83
CA LYS A 126 -0.27 -12.02 19.23
C LYS A 126 -1.35 -11.45 20.16
N SER A 127 -2.06 -10.43 19.71
CA SER A 127 -3.12 -9.75 20.46
C SER A 127 -4.28 -9.48 19.51
N PRO A 128 -5.08 -10.52 19.20
CA PRO A 128 -6.14 -10.44 18.20
C PRO A 128 -7.13 -9.31 18.49
N GLY A 129 -7.49 -8.54 17.47
CA GLY A 129 -8.39 -7.38 17.58
C GLY A 129 -7.73 -6.06 17.99
N LEU A 130 -6.44 -6.07 18.37
CA LEU A 130 -5.71 -4.83 18.63
C LEU A 130 -5.01 -4.33 17.35
N VAL A 131 -5.22 -3.07 17.04
CA VAL A 131 -4.50 -2.33 16.00
C VAL A 131 -3.47 -1.42 16.68
N GLY A 132 -2.26 -1.32 16.11
CA GLY A 132 -1.32 -0.30 16.55
C GLY A 132 -1.93 1.10 16.40
N GLY A 133 -1.79 1.94 17.44
CA GLY A 133 -2.49 3.23 17.54
C GLY A 133 -2.18 4.23 16.41
N ALA A 134 -2.94 5.33 16.40
CA ALA A 134 -2.79 6.38 15.39
C ALA A 134 -1.46 7.13 15.49
N SER A 135 -0.95 7.51 14.32
CA SER A 135 0.22 8.36 14.17
C SER A 135 -0.15 9.83 14.21
N PHE A 136 -1.18 10.24 13.48
CA PHE A 136 -1.62 11.63 13.40
C PHE A 136 -3.02 11.78 14.02
N THR A 137 -3.27 12.91 14.66
CA THR A 137 -4.65 13.29 15.03
C THR A 137 -5.49 13.51 13.76
N SER A 138 -6.82 13.39 13.84
CA SER A 138 -7.74 13.71 12.72
C SER A 138 -7.43 15.07 12.07
N ARG A 139 -7.15 16.11 12.88
CA ARG A 139 -6.74 17.43 12.38
C ARG A 139 -5.42 17.40 11.61
N GLU A 140 -4.40 16.75 12.17
CA GLU A 140 -3.10 16.61 11.50
C GLU A 140 -3.23 15.83 10.19
N LEU A 141 -4.04 14.76 10.16
CA LEU A 141 -4.32 13.98 8.95
C LEU A 141 -5.01 14.83 7.88
N GLY A 142 -6.03 15.59 8.25
CA GLY A 142 -6.71 16.54 7.37
C GLY A 142 -5.77 17.61 6.82
N ASP A 143 -4.89 18.17 7.65
CA ASP A 143 -3.89 19.15 7.22
C ASP A 143 -2.88 18.54 6.23
N ILE A 144 -2.48 17.27 6.42
CA ILE A 144 -1.59 16.53 5.51
C ILE A 144 -2.26 16.32 4.16
N ILE A 145 -3.49 15.78 4.15
CA ILE A 145 -4.20 15.45 2.91
C ILE A 145 -4.52 16.74 2.15
N LYS A 146 -5.07 17.75 2.83
CA LYS A 146 -5.37 19.04 2.22
C LYS A 146 -4.13 19.67 1.57
N LYS A 147 -2.99 19.73 2.28
CA LYS A 147 -1.76 20.31 1.73
C LYS A 147 -1.22 19.50 0.54
N SER A 148 -1.41 18.18 0.55
CA SER A 148 -1.01 17.31 -0.56
C SER A 148 -1.85 17.60 -1.80
N HIS A 149 -3.17 17.72 -1.64
CA HIS A 149 -4.09 18.09 -2.71
C HIS A 149 -3.84 19.51 -3.25
N ASP A 150 -3.61 20.49 -2.37
CA ASP A 150 -3.25 21.87 -2.74
C ASP A 150 -1.96 21.91 -3.59
N ALA A 151 -1.09 20.91 -3.45
CA ALA A 151 0.15 20.75 -4.21
C ALA A 151 0.01 19.85 -5.46
N GLY A 152 -1.20 19.37 -5.77
CA GLY A 152 -1.50 18.55 -6.94
C GLY A 152 -1.23 17.05 -6.77
N TYR A 153 -1.07 16.55 -5.54
CA TYR A 153 -0.80 15.13 -5.28
C TYR A 153 -2.03 14.38 -4.79
N LYS A 154 -2.18 13.14 -5.25
CA LYS A 154 -3.09 12.14 -4.68
C LYS A 154 -2.51 11.53 -3.39
N THR A 155 -3.38 10.96 -2.56
CA THR A 155 -3.02 10.43 -1.23
C THR A 155 -3.36 8.94 -1.07
N MET A 156 -2.37 8.17 -0.62
CA MET A 156 -2.49 6.74 -0.28
C MET A 156 -2.35 6.60 1.23
N VAL A 157 -3.35 6.05 1.92
CA VAL A 157 -3.36 6.00 3.40
C VAL A 157 -3.28 4.56 3.90
N HIS A 158 -2.22 4.23 4.64
CA HIS A 158 -2.16 3.00 5.44
C HIS A 158 -3.02 3.17 6.68
N VAL A 159 -4.10 2.40 6.79
CA VAL A 159 -5.05 2.50 7.89
C VAL A 159 -5.77 1.17 8.10
N ASN A 160 -5.97 0.75 9.35
CA ASN A 160 -6.55 -0.56 9.67
C ASN A 160 -7.79 -0.53 10.54
N ASP A 161 -7.91 0.45 11.43
CA ASP A 161 -8.99 0.54 12.42
C ASP A 161 -10.13 1.43 11.91
N ALA A 162 -11.39 0.99 12.11
CA ALA A 162 -12.59 1.67 11.60
C ALA A 162 -12.64 3.17 11.93
N GLN A 163 -12.29 3.57 13.16
CA GLN A 163 -12.32 4.98 13.54
C GLN A 163 -11.38 5.80 12.63
N TYR A 164 -10.16 5.33 12.44
CA TYR A 164 -9.17 6.03 11.63
C TYR A 164 -9.41 5.89 10.12
N ILE A 165 -10.12 4.83 9.68
CA ILE A 165 -10.61 4.71 8.31
C ILE A 165 -11.61 5.85 8.05
N MET A 166 -12.60 6.03 8.91
CA MET A 166 -13.56 7.14 8.80
C MET A 166 -12.86 8.49 8.78
N GLU A 167 -11.93 8.74 9.71
CA GLU A 167 -11.15 10.00 9.73
C GLU A 167 -10.37 10.22 8.42
N ALA A 168 -9.82 9.17 7.80
CA ALA A 168 -9.10 9.28 6.53
C ALA A 168 -10.06 9.57 5.36
N LEU A 169 -11.23 8.94 5.33
CA LEU A 169 -12.25 9.15 4.30
C LEU A 169 -12.85 10.56 4.41
N GLU A 170 -13.18 11.03 5.61
CA GLU A 170 -13.65 12.39 5.87
C GLU A 170 -12.61 13.45 5.50
N ALA A 171 -11.32 13.15 5.70
CA ALA A 171 -10.23 14.01 5.31
C ALA A 171 -9.98 14.04 3.78
N GLY A 172 -10.61 13.14 3.01
CA GLY A 172 -10.54 13.09 1.56
C GLY A 172 -9.43 12.20 1.01
N ALA A 173 -9.08 11.10 1.69
CA ALA A 173 -8.12 10.13 1.16
C ALA A 173 -8.54 9.62 -0.23
N ASP A 174 -7.58 9.49 -1.16
CA ASP A 174 -7.86 9.02 -2.53
C ASP A 174 -7.83 7.49 -2.62
N SER A 175 -6.96 6.84 -1.84
CA SER A 175 -7.04 5.41 -1.59
C SER A 175 -6.71 5.08 -0.14
N ILE A 176 -7.39 4.07 0.40
CA ILE A 176 -7.03 3.44 1.66
C ILE A 176 -6.44 2.05 1.39
N GLU A 177 -5.43 1.72 2.17
CA GLU A 177 -4.70 0.47 2.08
C GLU A 177 -4.98 -0.38 3.32
N HIS A 178 -5.15 -1.68 3.10
CA HIS A 178 -5.49 -2.68 4.12
C HIS A 178 -6.94 -2.56 4.60
N GLY A 179 -7.20 -1.80 5.67
CA GLY A 179 -8.52 -1.70 6.30
C GLY A 179 -8.96 -2.98 7.02
N TYR A 180 -8.04 -3.71 7.65
CA TYR A 180 -8.34 -5.05 8.21
C TYR A 180 -9.43 -5.10 9.30
N ALA A 181 -9.72 -3.98 9.97
CA ALA A 181 -10.81 -3.85 10.93
C ALA A 181 -11.87 -2.82 10.46
N ILE A 182 -12.13 -2.77 9.17
CA ILE A 182 -13.21 -1.98 8.57
C ILE A 182 -14.59 -2.47 9.01
N ASP A 183 -15.54 -1.55 9.16
CA ASP A 183 -16.95 -1.84 9.48
C ASP A 183 -17.91 -1.33 8.39
N ASP A 184 -19.21 -1.49 8.64
CA ASP A 184 -20.27 -1.16 7.68
C ASP A 184 -20.38 0.34 7.39
N ASP A 185 -20.10 1.17 8.38
CA ASP A 185 -20.13 2.63 8.24
C ASP A 185 -18.96 3.08 7.36
N CYS A 186 -17.77 2.50 7.55
CA CYS A 186 -16.62 2.71 6.68
C CYS A 186 -16.87 2.27 5.24
N ILE A 187 -17.54 1.12 5.03
CA ILE A 187 -17.89 0.65 3.68
C ILE A 187 -18.87 1.61 3.00
N THR A 188 -19.82 2.16 3.75
CA THR A 188 -20.74 3.18 3.24
C THR A 188 -19.99 4.46 2.88
N ALA A 189 -19.08 4.91 3.74
CA ALA A 189 -18.26 6.09 3.48
C ALA A 189 -17.31 5.92 2.29
N LEU A 190 -16.76 4.72 2.06
CA LEU A 190 -15.98 4.41 0.86
C LEU A 190 -16.79 4.65 -0.42
N LEU A 191 -18.05 4.20 -0.44
CA LEU A 191 -18.97 4.41 -1.55
C LEU A 191 -19.28 5.90 -1.75
N GLU A 192 -19.59 6.62 -0.67
CA GLU A 192 -19.98 8.03 -0.71
C GLU A 192 -18.83 8.97 -1.14
N THR A 193 -17.62 8.67 -0.70
CA THR A 193 -16.42 9.48 -1.00
C THR A 193 -15.82 9.15 -2.36
N GLY A 194 -16.09 7.95 -2.91
CA GLY A 194 -15.41 7.44 -4.10
C GLY A 194 -13.95 7.06 -3.86
N CYS A 195 -13.51 7.00 -2.60
CA CYS A 195 -12.16 6.54 -2.24
C CYS A 195 -11.98 5.07 -2.66
N VAL A 196 -10.85 4.75 -3.30
CA VAL A 196 -10.57 3.38 -3.76
C VAL A 196 -9.98 2.56 -2.62
N TRP A 197 -10.56 1.38 -2.37
CA TRP A 197 -10.05 0.46 -1.36
C TRP A 197 -9.09 -0.56 -1.97
N VAL A 198 -7.87 -0.62 -1.42
CA VAL A 198 -6.86 -1.63 -1.74
C VAL A 198 -6.70 -2.57 -0.54
N PRO A 199 -7.36 -3.74 -0.53
CA PRO A 199 -7.56 -4.52 0.68
C PRO A 199 -6.33 -5.32 1.13
N THR A 200 -5.40 -5.65 0.23
CA THR A 200 -4.21 -6.46 0.53
C THR A 200 -4.54 -7.74 1.31
N LEU A 201 -5.30 -8.66 0.72
CA LEU A 201 -5.63 -9.95 1.32
C LEU A 201 -4.40 -10.87 1.50
N SER A 202 -3.37 -10.67 0.68
CA SER A 202 -2.21 -11.55 0.55
C SER A 202 -1.36 -11.73 1.81
N PRO A 203 -0.99 -10.70 2.61
CA PRO A 203 -0.17 -10.89 3.80
C PRO A 203 -0.74 -11.93 4.78
N PHE A 204 -2.03 -11.85 5.09
CA PHE A 204 -2.67 -12.82 5.98
C PHE A 204 -3.04 -14.11 5.27
N GLY A 205 -3.55 -14.04 4.04
CA GLY A 205 -3.92 -15.23 3.27
C GLY A 205 -2.73 -16.16 3.04
N ASN A 206 -1.58 -15.59 2.65
CA ASN A 206 -0.37 -16.36 2.38
C ASN A 206 0.26 -16.90 3.66
N PHE A 207 0.33 -16.09 4.72
CA PHE A 207 0.84 -16.56 6.01
C PHE A 207 -0.02 -17.69 6.58
N ALA A 208 -1.35 -17.57 6.52
CA ALA A 208 -2.29 -18.59 6.98
C ALA A 208 -2.22 -19.91 6.18
N LYS A 209 -1.72 -19.87 4.93
CA LYS A 209 -1.48 -21.05 4.08
C LYS A 209 -0.10 -21.67 4.29
N ALA A 210 0.92 -20.84 4.52
CA ALA A 210 2.31 -21.29 4.61
C ALA A 210 2.64 -21.96 5.95
N GLU A 211 1.90 -21.62 7.01
CA GLU A 211 2.26 -21.94 8.39
C GLU A 211 1.09 -22.58 9.15
N GLU A 212 1.40 -23.48 10.09
CA GLU A 212 0.40 -24.23 10.88
C GLU A 212 0.42 -23.87 12.38
N ASN A 213 1.00 -22.73 12.73
CA ASN A 213 1.15 -22.27 14.11
C ASN A 213 -0.03 -21.40 14.61
N THR A 214 -0.02 -21.03 15.90
CA THR A 214 -1.10 -20.21 16.50
C THR A 214 -1.24 -18.83 15.86
N LEU A 215 -0.14 -18.21 15.42
CA LEU A 215 -0.20 -16.92 14.72
C LEU A 215 -0.84 -17.06 13.33
N ALA A 216 -0.57 -18.18 12.63
CA ALA A 216 -1.21 -18.49 11.35
C ALA A 216 -2.73 -18.72 11.50
N LYS A 217 -3.19 -19.25 12.64
CA LYS A 217 -4.63 -19.32 12.97
C LYS A 217 -5.25 -17.93 13.13
N THR A 218 -4.56 -17.02 13.82
CA THR A 218 -5.01 -15.61 13.91
C THR A 218 -5.03 -14.94 12.54
N ALA A 219 -4.02 -15.17 11.71
CA ALA A 219 -3.97 -14.65 10.35
C ALA A 219 -5.12 -15.19 9.50
N ARG A 220 -5.47 -16.47 9.64
CA ARG A 220 -6.63 -17.06 8.96
C ARG A 220 -7.93 -16.38 9.35
N TYR A 221 -8.13 -16.13 10.64
CA TYR A 221 -9.30 -15.40 11.14
C TYR A 221 -9.40 -13.99 10.52
N TYR A 222 -8.29 -13.23 10.49
CA TYR A 222 -8.28 -11.93 9.84
C TYR A 222 -8.54 -12.02 8.34
N PHE A 223 -7.91 -12.98 7.64
CA PHE A 223 -8.11 -13.18 6.21
C PHE A 223 -9.58 -13.48 5.87
N GLU A 224 -10.21 -14.42 6.58
CA GLU A 224 -11.61 -14.80 6.36
C GLU A 224 -12.57 -13.63 6.65
N GLY A 225 -12.35 -12.89 7.74
CA GLY A 225 -13.12 -11.69 8.05
C GLY A 225 -12.96 -10.60 6.98
N HIS A 226 -11.73 -10.38 6.51
CA HIS A 226 -11.43 -9.40 5.47
C HIS A 226 -12.07 -9.77 4.14
N GLN A 227 -12.08 -11.05 3.78
CA GLN A 227 -12.79 -11.55 2.59
C GLN A 227 -14.30 -11.24 2.63
N ILE A 228 -14.93 -11.38 3.80
CA ILE A 228 -16.35 -11.04 3.98
C ILE A 228 -16.58 -9.54 3.76
N ALA A 229 -15.72 -8.70 4.35
CA ALA A 229 -15.82 -7.24 4.21
C ALA A 229 -15.60 -6.79 2.75
N VAL A 230 -14.56 -7.29 2.07
CA VAL A 230 -14.29 -7.01 0.65
C VAL A 230 -15.46 -7.42 -0.23
N LYS A 231 -16.01 -8.62 -0.02
CA LYS A 231 -17.18 -9.10 -0.78
C LYS A 231 -18.41 -8.22 -0.56
N LYS A 232 -18.62 -7.75 0.67
CA LYS A 232 -19.73 -6.84 1.01
C LYS A 232 -19.55 -5.47 0.36
N ALA A 233 -18.36 -4.88 0.47
CA ALA A 233 -18.05 -3.59 -0.14
C ALA A 233 -18.23 -3.63 -1.67
N TRP A 234 -17.74 -4.69 -2.31
CA TRP A 234 -17.96 -4.91 -3.74
C TRP A 234 -19.46 -4.99 -4.08
N ALA A 235 -20.25 -5.75 -3.32
CA ALA A 235 -21.68 -5.88 -3.54
C ALA A 235 -22.45 -4.55 -3.38
N LEU A 236 -21.89 -3.59 -2.62
CA LEU A 236 -22.43 -2.25 -2.46
C LEU A 236 -21.92 -1.24 -3.50
N GLY A 237 -20.98 -1.64 -4.36
CA GLY A 237 -20.44 -0.80 -5.44
C GLY A 237 -19.19 -0.01 -5.06
N VAL A 238 -18.51 -0.34 -3.96
CA VAL A 238 -17.22 0.27 -3.61
C VAL A 238 -16.17 -0.07 -4.69
N SER A 239 -15.38 0.93 -5.08
CA SER A 239 -14.23 0.74 -5.97
C SER A 239 -13.12 -0.01 -5.25
N ILE A 240 -12.76 -1.18 -5.79
CA ILE A 240 -11.71 -2.06 -5.25
C ILE A 240 -10.61 -2.23 -6.29
N ALA A 241 -9.36 -2.05 -5.88
CA ALA A 241 -8.18 -2.26 -6.71
C ALA A 241 -7.27 -3.34 -6.12
N VAL A 242 -6.48 -3.97 -7.00
CA VAL A 242 -5.53 -5.02 -6.64
C VAL A 242 -4.30 -4.37 -6.04
N GLY A 243 -3.89 -4.79 -4.85
CA GLY A 243 -2.59 -4.45 -4.27
C GLY A 243 -2.17 -5.53 -3.29
N SER A 244 -1.01 -6.15 -3.48
CA SER A 244 -0.68 -7.36 -2.72
C SER A 244 0.08 -7.11 -1.44
N ASP A 245 0.65 -5.91 -1.27
CA ASP A 245 1.67 -5.61 -0.27
C ASP A 245 2.96 -6.44 -0.50
N ALA A 246 3.36 -6.61 -1.77
CA ALA A 246 4.55 -7.40 -2.13
C ALA A 246 5.82 -6.80 -1.51
N GLY A 247 6.65 -7.63 -0.89
CA GLY A 247 7.78 -7.19 -0.06
C GLY A 247 7.50 -7.32 1.44
N ALA A 248 6.23 -7.47 1.84
CA ALA A 248 5.85 -7.94 3.16
C ALA A 248 6.24 -9.42 3.38
N ALA A 249 6.22 -9.86 4.64
CA ALA A 249 6.45 -11.26 4.97
C ALA A 249 5.43 -12.17 4.28
N TYR A 250 5.89 -13.27 3.68
CA TYR A 250 5.06 -14.22 2.91
C TYR A 250 4.41 -13.65 1.63
N VAL A 251 4.79 -12.45 1.20
CA VAL A 251 4.30 -11.83 -0.05
C VAL A 251 5.46 -11.57 -1.01
N PRO A 252 5.96 -12.61 -1.72
CA PRO A 252 7.04 -12.45 -2.69
C PRO A 252 6.61 -11.58 -3.87
N HIS A 253 7.54 -10.77 -4.41
CA HIS A 253 7.27 -9.99 -5.62
C HIS A 253 6.84 -10.88 -6.80
N GLY A 254 5.86 -10.39 -7.55
CA GLY A 254 5.25 -11.11 -8.65
C GLY A 254 4.20 -12.13 -8.20
N GLN A 255 4.60 -13.14 -7.43
CA GLN A 255 3.66 -14.18 -6.99
C GLN A 255 2.60 -13.64 -6.02
N GLY A 256 2.97 -12.71 -5.12
CA GLY A 256 2.00 -12.03 -4.24
C GLY A 256 0.91 -11.29 -5.01
N THR A 257 1.25 -10.63 -6.12
CA THR A 257 0.27 -9.99 -7.02
C THR A 257 -0.72 -11.01 -7.58
N LEU A 258 -0.25 -12.19 -7.99
CA LEU A 258 -1.11 -13.27 -8.49
C LEU A 258 -1.98 -13.87 -7.40
N ASP A 259 -1.46 -13.95 -6.17
CA ASP A 259 -2.22 -14.43 -5.00
C ASP A 259 -3.35 -13.44 -4.69
N GLU A 260 -3.06 -12.14 -4.61
CA GLU A 260 -4.05 -11.07 -4.38
C GLU A 260 -5.12 -11.09 -5.46
N TRP A 261 -4.69 -11.13 -6.71
CA TRP A 261 -5.57 -11.24 -7.86
C TRP A 261 -6.53 -12.42 -7.70
N LYS A 262 -5.98 -13.60 -7.38
CA LYS A 262 -6.79 -14.79 -7.18
C LYS A 262 -7.77 -14.63 -6.02
N TYR A 263 -7.36 -14.05 -4.90
CA TYR A 263 -8.25 -13.83 -3.76
C TYR A 263 -9.43 -12.94 -4.13
N LEU A 264 -9.20 -11.84 -4.83
CA LEU A 264 -10.26 -10.92 -5.25
C LEU A 264 -11.20 -11.55 -6.28
N MET A 265 -10.66 -12.30 -7.24
CA MET A 265 -11.47 -13.07 -8.20
C MET A 265 -12.33 -14.13 -7.53
N ASP A 266 -11.81 -14.83 -6.52
CA ASP A 266 -12.56 -15.84 -5.74
C ASP A 266 -13.73 -15.22 -4.95
N LEU A 267 -13.70 -13.90 -4.69
CA LEU A 267 -14.80 -13.15 -4.08
C LEU A 267 -15.87 -12.70 -5.09
N GLY A 268 -15.63 -12.92 -6.38
CA GLY A 268 -16.58 -12.61 -7.46
C GLY A 268 -16.43 -11.20 -8.04
N ILE A 269 -15.30 -10.52 -7.81
CA ILE A 269 -15.02 -9.22 -8.44
C ILE A 269 -14.56 -9.48 -9.89
N PRO A 270 -15.20 -8.89 -10.91
CA PRO A 270 -14.81 -9.09 -12.30
C PRO A 270 -13.40 -8.57 -12.59
N GLN A 271 -12.68 -9.29 -13.44
CA GLN A 271 -11.34 -8.94 -13.88
C GLN A 271 -11.27 -7.54 -14.48
N GLU A 272 -12.24 -7.16 -15.31
CA GLU A 272 -12.27 -5.87 -16.00
C GLU A 272 -12.30 -4.72 -15.01
N VAL A 273 -13.10 -4.84 -13.95
CA VAL A 273 -13.24 -3.83 -12.89
C VAL A 273 -11.96 -3.73 -12.07
N LEU A 274 -11.38 -4.87 -11.68
CA LEU A 274 -10.11 -4.90 -10.97
C LEU A 274 -9.01 -4.21 -11.79
N MET A 275 -8.94 -4.47 -13.10
CA MET A 275 -7.95 -3.85 -13.97
C MET A 275 -8.19 -2.35 -14.15
N GLU A 276 -9.43 -1.92 -14.35
CA GLU A 276 -9.79 -0.51 -14.52
C GLU A 276 -9.37 0.31 -13.30
N ASN A 277 -9.85 -0.08 -12.11
CA ASN A 277 -9.53 0.60 -10.86
C ASN A 277 -8.03 0.58 -10.56
N SER A 278 -7.36 -0.55 -10.84
CA SER A 278 -5.92 -0.67 -10.57
C SER A 278 -5.08 0.20 -11.51
N TRP A 279 -5.47 0.31 -12.78
CA TRP A 279 -4.78 1.18 -13.74
C TRP A 279 -4.97 2.66 -13.42
N GLU A 280 -6.13 3.06 -12.89
CA GLU A 280 -6.36 4.42 -12.41
C GLU A 280 -5.35 4.78 -11.31
N LEU A 281 -5.21 3.90 -10.32
CA LEU A 281 -4.28 4.11 -9.20
C LEU A 281 -2.81 4.06 -9.63
N ALA A 282 -2.43 3.09 -10.45
CA ALA A 282 -1.02 2.91 -10.84
C ALA A 282 -0.48 4.03 -11.75
N ARG A 283 -1.36 4.88 -12.29
CA ARG A 283 -1.03 6.06 -13.10
C ARG A 283 -1.13 7.37 -12.32
N TRP A 284 -1.12 7.31 -10.99
CA TRP A 284 -1.02 8.53 -10.20
C TRP A 284 0.30 9.23 -10.47
N HIS A 285 0.19 10.49 -10.87
CA HIS A 285 1.30 11.40 -11.11
C HIS A 285 0.88 12.74 -10.49
N GLN A 286 1.85 13.64 -10.29
CA GLN A 286 1.51 15.02 -9.96
C GLN A 286 0.64 15.60 -11.09
N ILE A 287 -0.53 16.14 -10.71
CA ILE A 287 -1.49 16.78 -11.62
C ILE A 287 -0.94 18.14 -12.09
#